data_AF-A0A314YZV8-F1
#
_entry.id   AF-A0A314YZV8-F1
#
_cell.length_a   1.000
_cell.length_b   1.000
_cell.length_c   1.000
_cell.angle_alpha   90.00
_cell.angle_beta   90.00
_cell.angle_gamma   90.00
#
_symmetry.space_group_name_H-M   'P 1'
#
loop_
_entity.id
_entity.type
_entity.pdbx_description
1 polymer ?
#
loop_
_entity_poly.entity_id
_entity_poly.type
_entity_poly.pdbx_seq_one_letter_code
_entity_poly.pdbx_strand_id
1 'polypeptide(L)'
;MEQGTLLDEALGSLHLSGRVVLLEDCVETSAAFILHHILKRSLSQPPHSSNVVVFVAFAHPFSHYDRILRRLGCNLVVQRDNNRFFFFDVLVDCPDGEEGKNSDGGLVALYGKIQKTISA
;
A
#
# COMPACT_ATOMS: atom_id res chain seq x y z
N MET A 1 6.35 -10.37 -25.73
CA MET A 1 5.41 -9.23 -25.80
C MET A 1 4.38 -9.49 -24.71
N GLU A 2 4.57 -8.92 -23.52
CA GLU A 2 3.57 -9.09 -22.45
C GLU A 2 2.34 -8.28 -22.86
N GLN A 3 1.21 -8.97 -23.05
CA GLN A 3 -0.08 -8.30 -23.20
C GLN A 3 -0.41 -7.65 -21.85
N GLY A 4 -0.50 -6.32 -21.83
CA GLY A 4 -0.99 -5.60 -20.66
C GLY A 4 -2.44 -6.01 -20.37
N THR A 5 -2.82 -6.07 -19.10
CA THR A 5 -4.23 -6.24 -18.75
C THR A 5 -5.03 -4.99 -19.14
N LEU A 6 -6.35 -5.10 -19.31
CA LEU A 6 -7.22 -3.92 -19.53
C LEU A 6 -7.03 -2.83 -18.46
N LEU A 7 -6.71 -3.24 -17.23
CA LEU A 7 -6.35 -2.31 -16.16
C LEU A 7 -5.01 -1.62 -16.42
N ASP A 8 -4.02 -2.30 -16.98
CA ASP A 8 -2.73 -1.69 -17.33
C ASP A 8 -2.86 -0.67 -18.48
N GLU A 9 -3.81 -0.91 -19.39
CA GLU A 9 -4.17 0.01 -20.47
C GLU A 9 -4.99 1.21 -19.93
N ALA A 10 -5.95 0.97 -19.04
CA ALA A 10 -6.74 2.03 -18.40
C ALA A 10 -5.89 2.90 -17.46
N LEU A 11 -4.97 2.27 -16.73
CA LEU A 11 -3.88 2.91 -15.99
C LEU A 11 -2.75 3.34 -16.95
N GLY A 12 -3.00 3.44 -18.25
CA GLY A 12 -2.12 3.85 -19.34
C GLY A 12 -0.63 3.88 -19.04
N SER A 13 0.07 2.74 -19.08
CA SER A 13 1.54 2.69 -18.90
C SER A 13 2.04 3.57 -17.73
N LEU A 14 1.21 3.81 -16.69
CA LEU A 14 1.38 4.96 -15.82
C LEU A 14 2.74 4.85 -15.13
N HIS A 15 3.65 5.69 -15.58
CA HIS A 15 4.70 6.22 -14.74
C HIS A 15 3.95 7.06 -13.70
N LEU A 16 3.39 6.39 -12.67
CA LEU A 16 2.65 6.99 -11.55
C LEU A 16 3.51 7.97 -10.74
N SER A 17 4.78 8.13 -11.12
CA SER A 17 5.69 9.15 -10.60
C SER A 17 5.04 10.54 -10.66
N GLY A 18 4.89 11.15 -9.48
CA GLY A 18 4.34 12.49 -9.33
C GLY A 18 2.83 12.63 -9.57
N ARG A 19 2.08 11.52 -9.63
CA ARG A 19 0.62 11.54 -9.85
C ARG A 19 -0.14 11.09 -8.62
N VAL A 20 -1.31 11.69 -8.42
CA VAL A 20 -2.30 11.27 -7.43
C VAL A 20 -3.45 10.61 -8.15
N VAL A 21 -3.81 9.40 -7.73
CA VAL A 21 -4.95 8.65 -8.26
C VAL A 21 -5.95 8.43 -7.14
N LEU A 22 -7.19 8.85 -7.35
CA LEU A 22 -8.30 8.59 -6.44
C LEU A 22 -9.09 7.39 -6.95
N LEU A 23 -9.25 6.38 -6.11
CA LEU A 23 -10.14 5.24 -6.36
C LEU A 23 -11.38 5.43 -5.48
N GLU A 24 -12.53 5.60 -6.11
CA GLU A 24 -13.82 5.69 -5.45
C GLU A 24 -14.64 4.45 -5.81
N ASP A 25 -15.29 3.85 -4.82
CA ASP A 25 -16.23 2.78 -5.02
C ASP A 25 -17.61 3.07 -4.43
N CYS A 26 -18.62 2.39 -4.97
CA CYS A 26 -19.98 2.42 -4.48
C CYS A 26 -20.30 1.08 -3.81
N VAL A 27 -21.34 1.06 -2.97
CA VAL A 27 -21.80 -0.15 -2.25
C VAL A 27 -22.01 -1.35 -3.18
N GLU A 28 -22.41 -1.11 -4.43
CA GLU A 28 -22.68 -2.15 -5.43
C GLU A 28 -21.42 -2.84 -5.96
N THR A 29 -20.26 -2.18 -5.97
CA THR A 29 -19.03 -2.74 -6.54
C THR A 29 -17.81 -2.14 -5.88
N SER A 30 -17.10 -2.93 -5.07
CA SER A 30 -15.86 -2.47 -4.45
C SER A 30 -14.74 -2.32 -5.47
N ALA A 31 -13.98 -1.23 -5.39
CA ALA A 31 -12.78 -0.97 -6.18
C ALA A 31 -11.51 -1.54 -5.53
N ALA A 32 -11.62 -2.27 -4.40
CA ALA A 32 -10.48 -2.85 -3.70
C ALA A 32 -9.62 -3.75 -4.59
N PHE A 33 -10.20 -4.42 -5.59
CA PHE A 33 -9.45 -5.25 -6.55
C PHE A 33 -8.47 -4.43 -7.39
N ILE A 34 -8.78 -3.16 -7.68
CA ILE A 34 -7.90 -2.25 -8.42
C ILE A 34 -6.70 -1.90 -7.55
N LEU A 35 -6.92 -1.59 -6.28
CA LEU A 35 -5.84 -1.35 -5.31
C LEU A 35 -4.88 -2.55 -5.23
N HIS A 36 -5.42 -3.78 -5.12
CA HIS A 36 -4.60 -4.99 -5.11
C HIS A 36 -3.81 -5.20 -6.41
N HIS A 37 -4.39 -4.86 -7.57
CA HIS A 37 -3.68 -4.90 -8.85
C HIS A 37 -2.54 -3.89 -8.91
N ILE A 38 -2.77 -2.64 -8.49
CA ILE A 38 -1.75 -1.59 -8.44
C ILE A 38 -0.59 -2.01 -7.53
N LEU A 39 -0.90 -2.57 -6.35
CA LEU A 39 0.13 -3.07 -5.42
C LEU A 39 0.95 -4.20 -6.03
N LYS A 40 0.28 -5.22 -6.57
CA LYS A 40 0.96 -6.33 -7.22
C LYS A 40 1.87 -5.82 -8.33
N ARG A 41 1.35 -4.98 -9.22
CA ARG A 41 2.11 -4.41 -10.34
C ARG A 41 3.34 -3.67 -9.84
N SER A 42 3.19 -2.78 -8.85
CA SER A 42 4.29 -1.99 -8.30
C SER A 42 5.41 -2.85 -7.71
N LEU A 43 5.06 -3.98 -7.09
CA LEU A 43 6.01 -4.90 -6.44
C LEU A 43 6.55 -6.00 -7.38
N SER A 44 5.81 -6.37 -8.42
CA SER A 44 6.20 -7.39 -9.39
C SER A 44 7.13 -6.90 -10.51
N GLN A 45 7.38 -5.59 -10.60
CA GLN A 45 8.32 -5.07 -11.59
C GLN A 45 9.74 -5.63 -11.38
N PRO A 46 10.47 -5.91 -12.49
CA PRO A 46 11.74 -6.66 -12.47
C PRO A 46 12.81 -6.02 -11.56
N PRO A 47 13.84 -6.79 -11.15
CA PRO A 47 14.81 -6.44 -10.11
C PRO A 47 15.63 -5.16 -10.32
N HIS A 48 15.50 -4.49 -11.46
CA HIS A 48 16.10 -3.17 -11.73
C HIS A 48 15.16 -1.99 -11.47
N SER A 49 13.91 -2.24 -11.09
CA SER A 49 12.97 -1.19 -10.66
C SER A 49 13.10 -0.97 -9.15
N SER A 50 13.58 0.20 -8.76
CA SER A 50 13.74 0.64 -7.37
C SER A 50 12.42 1.01 -6.69
N ASN A 51 11.31 0.40 -7.11
CA ASN A 51 10.01 0.76 -6.57
C ASN A 51 9.86 0.24 -5.14
N VAL A 52 9.59 1.19 -4.26
CA VAL A 52 9.24 0.98 -2.86
C VAL A 52 7.79 1.41 -2.68
N VAL A 53 7.01 0.59 -1.99
CA VAL A 53 5.61 0.88 -1.69
C VAL A 53 5.47 1.17 -0.20
N VAL A 54 4.99 2.35 0.12
CA VAL A 54 4.51 2.69 1.46
C VAL A 54 3.00 2.56 1.47
N PHE A 55 2.48 1.62 2.26
CA PHE A 55 1.07 1.31 2.35
C PHE A 55 0.52 1.69 3.72
N VAL A 56 -0.46 2.59 3.76
CA VAL A 56 -1.12 3.03 4.98
C VAL A 56 -2.54 2.50 4.98
N ALA A 57 -2.84 1.59 5.92
CA ALA A 57 -4.11 0.88 5.98
C ALA A 57 -4.96 1.37 7.15
N PHE A 58 -6.19 1.79 6.86
CA PHE A 58 -7.17 2.17 7.88
C PHE A 58 -8.27 1.11 8.04
N ALA A 59 -8.54 0.31 7.01
CA ALA A 59 -9.71 -0.58 6.99
C ALA A 59 -9.43 -1.99 7.52
N HIS A 60 -8.26 -2.55 7.21
CA HIS A 60 -7.94 -3.95 7.50
C HIS A 60 -6.48 -4.11 7.95
N PRO A 61 -6.17 -5.16 8.74
CA PRO A 61 -4.79 -5.43 9.13
C PRO A 61 -3.96 -6.03 7.98
N PHE A 62 -2.64 -6.05 8.14
CA PHE A 62 -1.70 -6.60 7.14
C PHE A 62 -2.09 -7.98 6.61
N SER A 63 -2.55 -8.87 7.50
CA SER A 63 -2.91 -10.25 7.16
C SER A 63 -4.01 -10.35 6.10
N HIS A 64 -4.93 -9.38 6.06
CA HIS A 64 -5.98 -9.31 5.04
C HIS A 64 -5.37 -9.08 3.66
N TYR A 65 -4.54 -8.03 3.53
CA TYR A 65 -3.90 -7.68 2.26
C TYR A 65 -2.91 -8.76 1.80
N ASP A 66 -2.09 -9.31 2.70
CA ASP A 66 -1.14 -10.37 2.37
C ASP A 66 -1.84 -11.62 1.83
N ARG A 67 -2.97 -12.02 2.44
CA ARG A 67 -3.74 -13.18 1.97
C ARG A 67 -4.28 -12.98 0.54
N ILE A 68 -4.76 -11.78 0.20
CA ILE A 68 -5.28 -11.48 -1.14
C ILE A 68 -4.14 -11.43 -2.15
N LEU A 69 -3.07 -10.69 -1.85
CA LEU A 69 -1.93 -10.54 -2.76
C LEU A 69 -1.21 -11.87 -3.01
N ARG A 70 -1.13 -12.75 -2.01
CA ARG A 70 -0.59 -14.12 -2.19
C ARG A 70 -1.38 -14.92 -3.21
N ARG A 71 -2.72 -14.81 -3.21
CA ARG A 71 -3.58 -15.45 -4.22
C ARG A 71 -3.35 -14.88 -5.62
N LEU A 72 -2.92 -13.62 -5.71
CA LEU A 72 -2.54 -12.98 -6.96
C LEU A 72 -1.06 -13.26 -7.35
N GLY A 73 -0.32 -14.07 -6.58
CA GLY A 73 1.08 -14.40 -6.85
C GLY A 73 2.10 -13.39 -6.34
N CYS A 74 1.73 -12.53 -5.39
CA CYS A 74 2.62 -11.55 -4.75
C CYS A 74 2.70 -11.78 -3.25
N ASN A 75 3.90 -12.07 -2.71
CA ASN A 75 4.10 -12.31 -1.28
C ASN A 75 4.58 -11.02 -0.59
N LEU A 76 3.71 -10.36 0.17
CA LEU A 76 4.04 -9.07 0.79
C LEU A 76 5.09 -9.20 1.89
N VAL A 77 5.16 -10.36 2.55
CA VAL A 77 6.20 -10.63 3.56
C VAL A 77 7.59 -10.58 2.91
N VAL A 78 7.76 -11.26 1.77
CA VAL A 78 9.05 -11.25 1.04
C VAL A 78 9.38 -9.85 0.53
N GLN A 79 8.39 -9.07 0.07
CA GLN A 79 8.64 -7.70 -0.38
C GLN A 79 9.04 -6.78 0.78
N ARG A 80 8.49 -7.01 1.98
CA ARG A 80 8.88 -6.30 3.20
C ARG A 80 10.30 -6.66 3.63
N ASP A 81 10.64 -7.94 3.62
CA ASP A 81 11.98 -8.42 4.00
C ASP A 81 13.06 -7.89 3.03
N ASN A 82 12.68 -7.64 1.77
CA ASN A 82 13.53 -6.99 0.76
C ASN A 82 13.51 -5.45 0.82
N ASN A 83 12.90 -4.83 1.84
CA ASN A 83 12.74 -3.37 1.99
C ASN A 83 12.02 -2.69 0.81
N ARG A 84 11.14 -3.41 0.11
CA ARG A 84 10.33 -2.90 -1.01
C ARG A 84 8.89 -2.58 -0.62
N PHE A 85 8.45 -3.04 0.55
CA PHE A 85 7.09 -2.83 1.04
C PHE A 85 7.10 -2.46 2.53
N PHE A 86 6.56 -1.29 2.86
CA PHE A 86 6.37 -0.81 4.22
C PHE A 86 4.89 -0.68 4.51
N PHE A 87 4.41 -1.33 5.56
CA PHE A 87 3.00 -1.34 5.94
C PHE A 87 2.81 -0.60 7.27
N PHE A 88 1.86 0.34 7.28
CA PHE A 88 1.42 1.04 8.47
C PHE A 88 -0.04 0.66 8.75
N ASP A 89 -0.24 -0.04 9.87
CA ASP A 89 -1.55 -0.49 10.32
C ASP A 89 -2.17 0.59 11.21
N VAL A 90 -2.92 1.53 10.64
CA VAL A 90 -3.51 2.63 11.41
C VAL A 90 -4.64 2.13 12.31
N LEU A 91 -5.33 1.06 11.90
CA LEU A 91 -6.39 0.44 12.68
C LEU A 91 -5.85 -0.09 14.03
N VAL A 92 -4.62 -0.59 14.05
CA VAL A 92 -3.97 -1.13 15.26
C VAL A 92 -3.06 -0.11 15.95
N ASP A 93 -2.33 0.72 15.18
CA ASP A 93 -1.31 1.63 15.71
C ASP A 93 -1.88 2.96 16.23
N CYS A 94 -3.14 3.30 15.93
CA CYS A 94 -3.81 4.49 16.45
C CYS A 94 -5.01 4.11 17.31
N PRO A 95 -4.80 3.73 18.58
CA PRO A 95 -5.92 3.59 19.51
C PRO A 95 -6.59 4.95 19.71
N ASP A 96 -7.91 4.98 19.60
CA ASP A 96 -8.72 6.13 20.02
C ASP A 96 -8.38 6.45 21.48
N GLY A 97 -8.08 7.72 21.72
CA GLY A 97 -7.33 8.14 22.90
C GLY A 97 -7.94 7.72 24.23
N GLU A 98 -7.29 6.79 24.91
CA GLU A 98 -7.38 6.69 26.37
C GLU A 98 -5.98 6.78 27.01
N GLU A 99 -5.84 7.92 27.68
CA GLU A 99 -5.05 8.19 28.90
C GLU A 99 -3.52 8.22 28.84
N GLY A 100 -3.02 9.46 28.86
CA GLY A 100 -2.03 9.83 29.87
C GLY A 100 -0.57 9.84 29.42
N LYS A 101 -0.11 11.06 29.07
CA LYS A 101 1.27 11.52 28.87
C LYS A 101 1.79 11.41 27.43
N ASN A 102 2.04 12.61 26.87
CA ASN A 102 2.65 12.93 25.59
C ASN A 102 1.75 12.65 24.38
N SER A 103 0.73 13.51 24.24
CA SER A 103 -0.22 13.57 23.12
C SER A 103 0.42 14.10 21.82
N ASP A 104 1.51 13.49 21.36
CA ASP A 104 1.83 13.58 19.94
C ASP A 104 0.80 12.68 19.25
N GLY A 105 -0.29 13.28 18.78
CA GLY A 105 -1.46 12.56 18.27
C GLY A 105 -1.07 11.46 17.29
N GLY A 106 -1.78 10.32 17.31
CA GLY A 106 -1.40 9.12 16.56
C GLY A 106 -1.07 9.36 15.08
N LEU A 107 -1.71 10.35 14.45
CA LEU A 107 -1.41 10.80 13.09
C LEU A 107 -0.06 11.51 12.95
N VAL A 108 0.35 12.32 13.93
CA VAL A 108 1.69 12.96 13.97
C VAL A 108 2.76 11.90 14.12
N ALA A 109 2.53 10.91 15.00
CA ALA A 109 3.43 9.77 15.16
C ALA A 109 3.53 8.94 13.87
N LEU A 110 2.40 8.66 13.22
CA LEU A 110 2.34 7.98 11.92
C LEU A 110 3.10 8.75 10.83
N TYR A 111 2.87 10.05 10.72
CA TYR A 111 3.60 10.91 9.79
C TYR A 111 5.11 10.86 10.04
N GLY A 112 5.53 10.94 11.31
CA GLY A 112 6.93 10.82 11.69
C GLY A 112 7.53 9.45 11.32
N LYS A 113 6.77 8.35 11.43
CA LYS A 113 7.20 7.03 10.96
C LYS A 113 7.37 7.00 9.44
N ILE A 114 6.39 7.51 8.69
CA ILE A 114 6.44 7.56 7.22
C ILE A 114 7.63 8.40 6.75
N GLN A 115 7.85 9.57 7.34
CA GLN A 115 8.97 10.44 6.99
C GLN A 115 10.32 9.76 7.21
N LYS A 116 10.47 9.03 8.32
CA LYS A 116 11.69 8.24 8.60
C LYS A 116 11.91 7.16 7.55
N THR A 117 10.86 6.45 7.14
CA THR A 117 10.94 5.42 6.09
C THR A 117 11.33 6.01 4.73
N ILE A 118 10.84 7.20 4.38
CA ILE A 118 11.19 7.86 3.11
C ILE A 118 12.62 8.40 3.12
N SER A 119 13.15 8.76 4.31
CA SER A 119 14.48 9.38 4.46
C SER A 119 15.61 8.38 4.75
N ALA A 120 15.29 7.09 4.91
CA ALA A 120 16.25 6.01 5.23
C ALA A 120 16.87 5.42 3.95
#